data_AF-M1A874-F1
#
_entry.id   AF-M1A874-F1
#
_cell.length_a   1.000
_cell.length_b   1.000
_cell.length_c   1.000
_cell.angle_alpha   90.00
_cell.angle_beta   90.00
_cell.angle_gamma   90.00
#
_symmetry.space_group_name_H-M   'P 1'
#
loop_
_entity.id
_entity.type
_entity.pdbx_description
1 polymer ?
#
loop_
_entity_poly.entity_id
_entity_poly.type
_entity_poly.pdbx_seq_one_letter_code
_entity_poly.pdbx_strand_id
1 'polypeptide(L)'
;MGELKKLVEEGKIKYIGLSEACAATIRRAHAVHPITAVQMEWSLWTRDLEEEIVPTCRELGISIVPYSPLGRGFFSAGPELIESLAEGDFRKNIPKVQA
;
A
#
# COMPACT_ATOMS: atom_id res chain seq x y z
N MET A 1 10.90 -9.78 -11.54
CA MET A 1 11.89 -9.68 -10.45
C MET A 1 13.34 -9.80 -10.92
N GLY A 2 13.71 -10.83 -11.69
CA GLY A 2 15.10 -10.96 -12.18
C GLY A 2 15.65 -9.75 -12.93
N GLU A 3 14.82 -9.10 -13.76
CA GLU A 3 15.25 -7.89 -14.47
C GLU A 3 15.49 -6.69 -13.54
N LEU A 4 14.61 -6.48 -12.54
CA LEU A 4 14.80 -5.44 -11.54
C LEU A 4 16.07 -5.68 -10.70
N LYS A 5 16.39 -6.94 -10.39
CA LYS A 5 17.65 -7.30 -9.74
C LYS A 5 18.87 -6.87 -10.58
N LYS A 6 18.86 -7.12 -11.89
CA LYS A 6 19.95 -6.65 -12.76
C LYS A 6 20.09 -5.13 -12.74
N LEU A 7 18.97 -4.40 -12.75
CA LEU A 7 19.00 -2.93 -12.65
C LEU A 7 19.60 -2.45 -11.31
N VAL A 8 19.44 -3.20 -10.22
CA VAL A 8 20.13 -2.94 -8.94
C VAL A 8 21.63 -3.21 -9.08
N GLU A 9 22.02 -4.35 -9.66
CA GLU A 9 23.42 -4.75 -9.86
C GLU A 9 24.18 -3.79 -10.80
N GLU A 10 23.50 -3.27 -11.82
CA GLU A 10 23.99 -2.23 -12.74
C GLU A 10 24.03 -0.84 -12.09
N GLY A 11 23.51 -0.68 -10.86
CA GLY A 11 23.47 0.58 -10.12
C GLY A 11 22.44 1.59 -10.65
N LYS A 12 21.53 1.18 -11.54
CA LYS A 12 20.48 2.05 -12.12
C LYS A 12 19.36 2.35 -11.14
N ILE A 13 19.08 1.43 -10.23
CA ILE A 13 18.14 1.62 -9.12
C ILE A 13 18.79 1.13 -7.83
N LYS A 14 18.40 1.70 -6.68
CA LYS A 14 18.99 1.33 -5.39
C LYS A 14 18.22 0.21 -4.66
N TYR A 15 16.90 0.20 -4.82
CA TYR A 15 15.98 -0.61 -4.04
C TYR A 15 14.79 -1.06 -4.89
N ILE A 16 14.14 -2.15 -4.48
CA ILE A 16 12.93 -2.65 -5.12
C ILE A 16 11.78 -2.60 -4.13
N GLY A 17 10.65 -2.04 -4.56
CA GLY A 17 9.38 -2.08 -3.84
C GLY A 17 8.30 -2.77 -4.66
N LEU A 18 7.24 -3.20 -3.97
CA LEU A 18 6.00 -3.70 -4.58
C LEU A 18 4.83 -2.81 -4.15
N SER A 19 3.74 -2.88 -4.90
CA SER A 19 2.47 -2.22 -4.55
C SER A 19 1.35 -3.24 -4.68
N GLU A 20 0.42 -3.25 -3.72
CA GLU A 20 -0.79 -4.09 -3.75
C GLU A 20 -0.52 -5.59 -3.97
N ALA A 21 0.59 -6.09 -3.41
CA ALA A 21 1.00 -7.48 -3.55
C ALA A 21 0.52 -8.33 -2.36
N CYS A 22 -0.04 -9.51 -2.64
CA CYS A 22 -0.37 -10.48 -1.60
C CYS A 22 0.89 -11.11 -0.95
N ALA A 23 0.73 -11.68 0.24
CA ALA A 23 1.83 -12.28 1.02
C ALA A 23 2.65 -13.31 0.22
N ALA A 24 1.97 -14.17 -0.53
CA ALA A 24 2.63 -15.18 -1.38
C ALA A 24 3.51 -14.53 -2.48
N THR A 25 3.04 -13.45 -3.09
CA THR A 25 3.81 -12.70 -4.10
C THR A 25 5.00 -11.99 -3.47
N ILE A 26 4.83 -11.38 -2.29
CA ILE A 26 5.92 -10.74 -1.53
C ILE A 26 7.03 -11.76 -1.25
N ARG A 27 6.70 -12.94 -0.72
CA ARG A 27 7.68 -13.99 -0.40
C ARG A 27 8.44 -14.48 -1.63
N ARG A 28 7.73 -14.77 -2.73
CA ARG A 28 8.37 -15.18 -3.99
C ARG A 28 9.30 -14.11 -4.55
N ALA A 29 8.90 -12.84 -4.48
CA ALA A 29 9.72 -11.74 -4.98
C ALA A 29 10.97 -11.53 -4.11
N HIS A 30 10.79 -11.55 -2.78
CA HIS A 30 11.88 -11.39 -1.80
C HIS A 30 12.93 -12.51 -1.91
N ALA A 31 12.51 -13.73 -2.25
CA ALA A 31 13.42 -14.85 -2.51
C ALA A 31 14.33 -14.64 -3.75
N VAL A 32 13.94 -13.79 -4.70
CA VAL A 32 14.75 -13.47 -5.89
C VAL A 32 15.71 -12.30 -5.60
N HIS A 33 15.21 -11.26 -4.94
CA HIS A 33 15.98 -10.10 -4.48
C HIS A 33 15.24 -9.43 -3.31
N PRO A 34 15.93 -8.96 -2.26
CA PRO A 34 15.29 -8.32 -1.12
C PRO A 34 14.34 -7.20 -1.52
N ILE A 35 13.08 -7.31 -1.09
CA ILE A 35 12.09 -6.23 -1.23
C ILE A 35 12.28 -5.27 -0.06
N THR A 36 12.46 -3.99 -0.36
CA THR A 36 12.70 -2.94 0.65
C THR A 36 11.39 -2.44 1.24
N ALA A 37 10.37 -2.25 0.40
CA ALA A 37 9.09 -1.71 0.82
C ALA A 37 7.91 -2.30 0.04
N VAL A 38 6.76 -2.39 0.69
CA VAL A 38 5.48 -2.72 0.05
C VAL A 38 4.49 -1.59 0.34
N GLN A 39 3.87 -1.07 -0.72
CA GLN A 39 2.85 -0.05 -0.63
C GLN A 39 1.45 -0.70 -0.60
N MET A 40 0.63 -0.35 0.40
CA MET A 40 -0.73 -0.91 0.61
C MET A 40 -1.70 0.17 1.08
N GLU A 41 -3.01 0.02 0.83
CA GLU A 41 -4.02 0.79 1.57
C GLU A 41 -4.01 0.40 3.05
N TRP A 42 -3.73 1.34 3.96
CA TRP A 42 -3.84 1.08 5.39
C TRP A 42 -4.31 2.34 6.11
N SER A 43 -5.45 2.25 6.78
CA SER A 43 -6.05 3.34 7.55
C SER A 43 -6.93 2.78 8.67
N LEU A 44 -7.55 3.64 9.47
CA LEU A 44 -8.54 3.18 10.47
C LEU A 44 -9.75 2.47 9.82
N TRP A 45 -10.02 2.68 8.52
CA TRP A 45 -11.07 1.99 7.76
C TRP A 45 -10.61 0.74 7.00
N THR A 46 -9.31 0.53 6.85
CA THR A 46 -8.76 -0.52 5.99
C THR A 46 -7.64 -1.21 6.73
N ARG A 47 -7.95 -2.37 7.32
CA ARG A 47 -7.05 -3.12 8.19
C ARG A 47 -6.84 -4.57 7.76
N ASP A 48 -7.40 -4.97 6.61
CA ASP A 48 -7.35 -6.36 6.12
C ASP A 48 -5.91 -6.86 5.92
N LEU A 49 -4.97 -5.96 5.60
CA LEU A 49 -3.55 -6.30 5.45
C LEU A 49 -2.90 -6.79 6.76
N GLU A 50 -3.51 -6.53 7.92
CA GLU A 50 -2.96 -6.91 9.22
C GLU A 50 -2.97 -8.43 9.44
N GLU A 51 -3.84 -9.15 8.74
CA GLU A 51 -3.94 -10.62 8.83
C GLU A 51 -2.74 -11.31 8.20
N GLU A 52 -2.29 -10.88 7.02
CA GLU A 52 -1.26 -11.60 6.25
C GLU A 52 -0.04 -10.74 5.85
N ILE A 53 -0.24 -9.48 5.49
CA ILE A 53 0.81 -8.63 4.93
C ILE A 53 1.71 -8.06 6.02
N VAL A 54 1.12 -7.52 7.10
CA VAL A 54 1.88 -7.00 8.25
C VAL A 54 2.79 -8.08 8.85
N PRO A 55 2.34 -9.30 9.18
CA PRO A 55 3.23 -10.33 9.70
C PRO A 55 4.29 -10.75 8.67
N THR A 56 3.94 -10.89 7.39
CA THR A 56 4.91 -11.25 6.33
C THR A 56 6.00 -10.18 6.16
N CYS A 57 5.64 -8.90 6.11
CA CYS A 57 6.60 -7.81 6.01
C CYS A 57 7.47 -7.71 7.27
N ARG A 58 6.89 -7.90 8.46
CA ARG A 58 7.64 -7.93 9.72
C ARG A 58 8.67 -9.07 9.76
N GLU A 59 8.27 -10.28 9.35
CA GLU A 59 9.15 -11.46 9.28
C GLU A 59 10.33 -11.23 8.34
N LEU A 60 10.07 -10.63 7.17
CA LEU A 60 11.07 -10.43 6.11
C LEU A 60 11.86 -9.11 6.24
N GLY A 61 11.60 -8.29 7.26
CA GLY A 61 12.25 -6.99 7.45
C GLY A 61 11.89 -5.95 6.38
N ILE A 62 10.66 -6.01 5.83
CA ILE A 62 10.16 -5.15 4.76
C ILE A 62 9.36 -3.99 5.37
N SER A 63 9.59 -2.76 4.90
CA SER A 63 8.80 -1.60 5.31
C SER A 63 7.43 -1.57 4.64
N ILE A 64 6.39 -1.15 5.36
CA ILE A 64 5.07 -0.88 4.76
C ILE A 64 4.92 0.62 4.56
N VAL A 65 4.57 1.03 3.34
CA VAL A 65 4.27 2.42 2.99
C VAL A 65 2.77 2.56 2.78
N PRO A 66 2.01 3.12 3.74
CA PRO A 66 0.56 3.21 3.62
C PRO A 66 0.18 4.29 2.60
N TYR A 67 -0.73 3.97 1.67
CA TYR A 67 -1.50 5.01 0.98
C TYR A 67 -2.88 5.18 1.60
N SER A 68 -3.46 6.35 1.39
CA SER A 68 -4.73 6.78 1.99
C SER A 68 -4.83 6.60 3.52
N PRO A 69 -3.77 6.88 4.31
CA PRO A 69 -3.82 6.66 5.76
C PRO A 69 -4.89 7.49 6.47
N LEU A 70 -5.27 8.63 5.89
CA LEU A 70 -6.31 9.52 6.39
C LEU A 70 -7.70 9.23 5.79
N GLY A 71 -7.95 8.03 5.26
CA GLY A 71 -9.26 7.69 4.70
C GLY A 71 -9.65 8.64 3.55
N ARG A 72 -8.67 9.01 2.72
CA ARG A 72 -8.82 9.98 1.61
C ARG A 72 -9.34 11.36 2.06
N GLY A 73 -8.96 11.77 3.26
CA GLY A 73 -9.25 13.06 3.89
C GLY A 73 -10.28 12.98 5.02
N PHE A 74 -11.03 11.88 5.13
CA PHE A 74 -12.06 11.74 6.14
C PHE A 74 -11.51 11.84 7.57
N PHE A 75 -10.38 11.22 7.87
CA PHE A 75 -9.81 11.27 9.23
C PHE A 75 -9.14 12.61 9.58
N SER A 76 -9.02 13.54 8.62
CA SER A 76 -8.58 14.91 8.90
C SER A 76 -9.74 15.91 8.99
N ALA A 77 -10.80 15.74 8.21
CA ALA A 77 -11.89 16.71 8.07
C ALA A 77 -13.24 16.24 8.65
N GLY A 78 -13.38 14.96 8.96
CA GLY A 78 -14.62 14.38 9.47
C GLY A 78 -15.73 14.24 8.41
N PRO A 79 -16.97 14.01 8.85
CA PRO A 79 -18.13 13.77 7.98
C PRO A 79 -18.45 14.93 7.03
N GLU A 80 -18.16 16.17 7.42
CA GLU A 80 -18.37 17.39 6.61
C GLU A 80 -17.63 17.35 5.27
N LEU A 81 -16.55 16.56 5.18
CA LEU A 81 -15.86 16.31 3.92
C LEU A 81 -16.80 15.73 2.86
N ILE A 82 -17.66 14.78 3.25
CA ILE A 82 -18.51 14.03 2.33
C ILE A 82 -19.51 14.97 1.65
N GLU A 83 -20.11 15.87 2.44
CA GLU A 83 -21.06 16.87 1.98
C GLU A 83 -20.42 17.92 1.08
N SER A 84 -19.14 18.24 1.34
CA SER A 84 -18.39 19.25 0.57
C SER A 84 -17.74 18.72 -0.71
N LEU A 85 -17.85 17.41 -1.01
CA LEU A 85 -17.32 16.85 -2.24
C LEU A 85 -18.03 17.44 -3.47
N ALA A 86 -17.25 17.89 -4.45
CA ALA A 86 -17.78 18.41 -5.71
C ALA A 86 -18.52 17.34 -6.53
N GLU A 87 -19.35 17.78 -7.46
CA GLU A 87 -19.90 16.88 -8.49
C GLU A 87 -18.76 16.28 -9.31
N GLY A 88 -18.81 14.96 -9.56
CA GLY A 88 -17.75 14.23 -10.27
C GLY A 88 -16.55 13.81 -9.42
N ASP A 89 -16.49 14.14 -8.12
CA ASP A 89 -15.43 13.64 -7.24
C ASP A 89 -15.53 12.11 -7.08
N PHE A 90 -14.48 11.38 -7.46
CA PHE A 90 -14.47 9.91 -7.42
C PHE A 90 -14.69 9.36 -6.02
N ARG A 91 -14.38 10.12 -4.96
CA ARG A 91 -14.58 9.68 -3.57
C ARG A 91 -16.05 9.41 -3.26
N LYS A 92 -17.00 10.06 -3.96
CA LYS A 92 -18.44 9.78 -3.87
C LYS A 92 -18.81 8.36 -4.32
N ASN A 93 -17.96 7.69 -5.09
CA ASN A 93 -18.17 6.33 -5.57
C ASN A 93 -17.51 5.28 -4.66
N ILE A 94 -16.81 5.70 -3.60
CA ILE A 94 -16.19 4.77 -2.66
C ILE A 94 -17.27 4.30 -1.68
N PRO A 95 -17.49 2.98 -1.51
CA PRO A 95 -18.55 2.46 -0.62
C PRO A 95 -18.48 3.02 0.81
N LYS A 96 -17.26 3.26 1.32
CA LYS A 96 -16.99 3.84 2.65
C LYS A 96 -17.46 5.30 2.82
N VAL A 97 -17.77 5.98 1.72
CA VAL A 97 -18.19 7.40 1.67
C VAL A 97 -19.70 7.55 1.38
N GLN A 98 -20.39 6.47 1.00
CA GLN A 98 -21.81 6.47 0.61
C GLN A 98 -22.79 6.20 1.77
N ALA A 99 -22.32 6.27 3.03
CA ALA A 99 -23.12 5.92 4.20
C ALA A 99 -24.23 6.94 4.50
#